data_AF-A0A9X2ZTJ2-F1
#
_entry.id   AF-A0A9X2ZTJ2-F1
#
_cell.length_a   1.000
_cell.length_b   1.000
_cell.length_c   1.000
_cell.angle_alpha   90.00
_cell.angle_beta   90.00
_cell.angle_gamma   90.00
#
_symmetry.space_group_name_H-M   'P 1'
#
loop_
_entity.id
_entity.type
_entity.pdbx_description
1 polymer ?
#
loop_
_entity_poly.entity_id
_entity_poly.type
_entity_poly.pdbx_seq_one_letter_code
_entity_poly.pdbx_strand_id
1 'polypeptide(L)'
;MKIGTVDANGKALVPLTVERLGSEGKRREVTAPLDTGFSGFLALPPELIDVLGSEQLSREQYMTASGALHFTVLSRAREEHSKSTRFAAQ
;
A
#
# COMPACT_ATOMS: atom_id res chain seq x y z
N MET A 1 -13.13 12.28 -6.70
CA MET A 1 -13.69 12.19 -5.33
C MET A 1 -13.65 10.71 -4.92
N LYS A 2 -12.94 10.34 -3.85
CA LYS A 2 -13.03 8.98 -3.29
C LYS A 2 -14.13 8.97 -2.24
N ILE A 3 -15.07 8.03 -2.38
CA ILE A 3 -16.17 7.84 -1.44
C ILE A 3 -15.80 6.61 -0.60
N GLY A 4 -15.77 6.77 0.72
CA GLY A 4 -15.59 5.69 1.68
C GLY A 4 -16.90 5.34 2.40
N THR A 5 -16.82 4.40 3.32
CA THR A 5 -17.92 4.01 4.20
C THR A 5 -17.47 4.06 5.65
N VAL A 6 -18.39 4.16 6.59
CA VAL A 6 -18.10 3.99 8.02
C VAL A 6 -18.68 2.65 8.44
N ASP A 7 -17.87 1.82 9.10
CA ASP A 7 -18.35 0.53 9.61
C ASP A 7 -19.16 0.69 10.91
N ALA A 8 -19.72 -0.41 11.43
CA ALA A 8 -20.51 -0.40 12.66
C ALA A 8 -19.72 0.02 13.91
N ASN A 9 -18.38 0.00 13.86
CA ASN A 9 -17.50 0.40 14.95
C ASN A 9 -17.02 1.86 14.81
N GLY A 10 -17.53 2.60 13.81
CA GLY A 10 -17.14 3.98 13.56
C GLY A 10 -15.82 4.14 12.81
N LYS A 11 -15.24 3.06 12.24
CA LYS A 11 -14.02 3.17 11.45
C LYS A 11 -14.35 3.65 10.04
N ALA A 12 -13.70 4.73 9.62
CA ALA A 12 -13.74 5.19 8.24
C ALA A 12 -12.93 4.23 7.36
N LEU A 13 -13.59 3.61 6.40
CA LEU A 13 -13.02 2.66 5.44
C LEU A 13 -13.01 3.27 4.04
N VAL A 14 -11.89 3.14 3.34
CA VAL A 14 -11.74 3.64 1.98
C VAL A 14 -11.36 2.48 1.05
N PRO A 15 -12.06 2.27 -0.07
CA PRO A 15 -11.63 1.33 -1.09
C PRO A 15 -10.39 1.89 -1.80
N LEU A 16 -9.34 1.08 -1.82
CA LEU A 16 -8.08 1.38 -2.47
C LEU A 16 -7.81 0.33 -3.54
N THR A 17 -7.21 0.78 -4.63
CA THR A 17 -6.55 -0.10 -5.56
C THR A 17 -5.05 -0.01 -5.29
N VAL A 18 -4.43 -1.17 -5.06
CA VAL A 18 -2.98 -1.31 -4.95
C VAL A 18 -2.48 -2.01 -6.20
N GLU A 19 -1.52 -1.41 -6.86
CA GLU A 19 -0.94 -1.92 -8.11
C GLU A 19 0.58 -1.98 -7.99
N ARG A 20 1.16 -3.04 -8.54
CA ARG A 20 2.59 -3.09 -8.82
C ARG A 20 2.85 -2.37 -10.15
N LEU A 21 3.75 -1.40 -10.16
CA LEU A 21 4.21 -0.77 -11.40
C LEU A 21 5.10 -1.76 -12.17
N GLY A 22 4.75 -2.07 -13.43
CA GLY A 22 5.49 -3.01 -14.30
C GLY A 22 4.59 -3.84 -15.22
N SER A 23 5.20 -4.61 -16.12
CA SER A 23 4.53 -5.32 -17.24
C SER A 23 3.59 -6.47 -16.82
N GLU A 24 3.68 -6.95 -15.58
CA GLU A 24 2.76 -7.95 -15.00
C GLU A 24 2.01 -7.41 -13.77
N GLY A 25 1.66 -6.13 -13.78
CA GLY A 25 1.03 -5.45 -12.64
C GLY A 25 -0.21 -6.17 -12.11
N LYS A 26 -0.05 -6.95 -11.03
CA LYS A 26 -1.19 -7.56 -10.32
C LYS A 26 -1.89 -6.47 -9.52
N ARG A 27 -3.03 -6.03 -10.04
CA ARG A 27 -3.95 -5.11 -9.36
C ARG A 27 -4.71 -5.84 -8.27
N ARG A 28 -4.79 -5.26 -7.08
CA ARG A 28 -5.61 -5.75 -5.97
C ARG A 28 -6.46 -4.63 -5.40
N GLU A 29 -7.73 -4.96 -5.17
CA GLU A 29 -8.63 -4.09 -4.43
C GLU A 29 -8.55 -4.44 -2.95
N VAL A 30 -8.39 -3.41 -2.12
CA VAL A 30 -8.31 -3.55 -0.68
C VAL A 30 -9.18 -2.48 -0.03
N THR A 31 -9.86 -2.84 1.04
CA THR A 31 -10.56 -1.87 1.88
C THR A 31 -9.68 -1.61 3.10
N ALA A 32 -9.23 -0.36 3.26
CA ALA A 32 -8.32 0.01 4.34
C ALA A 32 -8.98 1.05 5.27
N PRO A 33 -8.71 0.98 6.58
CA PRO A 33 -9.10 2.04 7.50
C PRO A 33 -8.29 3.31 7.22
N LEU A 34 -8.97 4.45 7.23
CA LEU A 34 -8.33 5.77 7.18
C LEU A 34 -7.95 6.18 8.61
N ASP A 35 -6.69 5.95 8.97
CA ASP A 35 -6.15 6.32 10.27
C ASP A 35 -5.34 7.62 10.15
N THR A 36 -5.92 8.74 10.62
CA THR A 36 -5.25 10.04 10.61
C THR A 36 -4.21 10.19 11.72
N GLY A 37 -4.20 9.30 12.71
CA GLY A 37 -3.19 9.26 13.78
C GLY A 37 -1.91 8.54 13.37
N PHE A 38 -1.93 7.81 12.25
CA PHE A 38 -0.79 7.08 11.71
C PHE A 38 -0.22 7.77 10.47
N SER A 39 0.94 8.43 10.61
CA SER A 39 1.60 9.17 9.53
C SER A 39 2.70 8.35 8.82
N GLY A 40 2.39 7.09 8.49
CA GLY A 40 3.36 6.14 7.93
C GLY A 40 2.94 5.55 6.57
N PHE A 41 3.27 4.28 6.39
CA PHE A 41 2.98 3.51 5.17
C PHE A 41 1.61 2.84 5.23
N LEU A 42 1.03 2.49 4.07
CA LEU A 42 -0.14 1.62 4.04
C LEU A 42 0.26 0.21 4.52
N ALA A 43 -0.25 -0.20 5.68
CA ALA A 43 -0.07 -1.56 6.17
C ALA A 43 -0.91 -2.53 5.33
N LEU A 44 -0.27 -3.56 4.77
CA LEU A 44 -0.91 -4.61 3.98
C LEU A 44 -0.73 -5.97 4.66
N PRO A 45 -1.72 -6.86 4.55
CA PRO A 45 -1.57 -8.27 4.90
C PRO A 45 -0.38 -8.91 4.15
N PRO A 46 0.41 -9.81 4.80
CA PRO A 46 1.55 -10.48 4.17
C PRO A 46 1.21 -11.14 2.83
N GLU A 47 0.03 -11.73 2.73
CA GLU A 47 -0.44 -12.44 1.53
C GLU A 47 -0.59 -11.47 0.34
N LEU A 48 -0.97 -10.23 0.59
CA LEU A 48 -1.05 -9.19 -0.43
C LEU A 48 0.34 -8.70 -0.83
N ILE A 49 1.28 -8.61 0.11
CA ILE A 49 2.68 -8.24 -0.18
C ILE A 49 3.32 -9.30 -1.09
N ASP A 50 3.13 -10.59 -0.79
CA ASP A 50 3.65 -11.70 -1.59
C ASP A 50 3.09 -11.69 -3.02
N VAL A 51 1.77 -11.49 -3.16
CA VAL A 51 1.11 -11.45 -4.46
C VAL A 51 1.54 -10.25 -5.30
N LEU A 52 1.83 -9.12 -4.65
CA LEU A 52 2.34 -7.92 -5.32
C LEU A 52 3.82 -8.05 -5.74
N GLY A 53 4.54 -9.07 -5.25
CA GLY A 53 5.95 -9.29 -5.56
C GLY A 53 6.81 -8.08 -5.17
N SER A 54 6.49 -7.46 -4.04
CA SER A 54 7.17 -6.27 -3.53
C SER A 54 8.57 -6.63 -3.03
N GLU A 55 9.53 -5.73 -3.26
CA GLU A 55 10.89 -5.91 -2.76
C GLU A 55 10.96 -5.47 -1.30
N GLN A 56 11.45 -6.36 -0.42
CA GLN A 56 11.70 -6.02 0.96
C GLN A 56 12.87 -5.02 1.05
N LEU A 57 12.60 -3.85 1.63
CA LEU A 57 13.60 -2.81 1.82
C LEU A 57 14.30 -2.92 3.17
N SER A 58 13.52 -3.07 4.24
CA SER A 58 14.01 -3.01 5.61
C SER A 58 13.04 -3.68 6.58
N ARG A 59 13.46 -3.76 7.84
CA ARG A 59 12.61 -4.13 8.96
C ARG A 59 12.58 -2.94 9.92
N GLU A 60 11.39 -2.48 10.27
CA GLU A 60 11.20 -1.34 11.16
C GLU A 60 10.49 -1.74 12.44
N GLN A 61 10.79 -1.01 13.51
CA GLN A 61 10.14 -1.16 14.80
C GLN A 61 9.04 -0.11 14.94
N TYR A 62 7.88 -0.51 15.44
CA TYR A 62 6.78 0.40 15.74
C TYR A 62 6.14 0.07 17.08
N MET A 63 5.49 1.06 17.68
CA MET A 63 4.76 0.89 18.94
C MET A 63 3.27 1.05 18.68
N THR A 64 2.48 0.14 19.24
CA THR A 64 1.01 0.19 19.15
C THR A 64 0.42 1.09 20.23
N ALA A 65 -0.88 1.40 20.12
CA ALA A 65 -1.58 2.20 21.12
C ALA A 65 -1.57 1.58 22.54
N SER A 66 -1.34 0.27 22.67
CA SER A 66 -1.17 -0.39 23.97
C SER A 66 0.24 -0.19 24.58
N GLY A 67 1.16 0.46 23.84
CA GLY A 67 2.57 0.57 24.21
C GLY A 67 3.40 -0.66 23.82
N ALA A 68 2.79 -1.69 23.23
CA ALA A 68 3.52 -2.87 22.79
C ALA A 68 4.40 -2.57 21.57
N LEU A 69 5.63 -3.06 21.62
CA LEU A 69 6.64 -2.90 20.58
C LEU A 69 6.62 -4.07 19.61
N HIS A 70 6.52 -3.78 18.31
CA HIS A 70 6.48 -4.77 17.24
C HIS A 70 7.47 -4.43 16.14
N PHE A 71 7.75 -5.43 15.31
CA PHE A 71 8.51 -5.24 14.08
C PHE A 71 7.62 -5.47 12.87
N THR A 72 7.79 -4.66 11.84
CA THR A 72 7.17 -4.84 10.53
C THR A 72 8.22 -4.86 9.44
N VAL A 73 7.89 -5.44 8.30
CA VAL A 73 8.72 -5.40 7.11
C VAL A 73 8.22 -4.25 6.25
N LEU A 74 9.13 -3.34 5.90
CA LEU A 74 8.85 -2.37 4.86
C LEU A 74 9.21 -2.96 3.51
N SER A 75 8.25 -2.90 2.60
CA SER A 75 8.43 -3.29 1.21
C SER A 75 8.09 -2.11 0.31
N ARG A 76 8.77 -2.03 -0.83
CA ARG A 76 8.49 -1.02 -1.85
C ARG A 76 7.87 -1.70 -3.06
N ALA A 77 6.79 -1.11 -3.54
CA ALA A 77 6.32 -1.37 -4.89
C ALA A 77 7.40 -0.87 -5.85
N ARG A 78 8.07 -1.77 -6.59
CA ARG A 78 9.11 -1.38 -7.56
C ARG A 78 8.53 -0.38 -8.57
N GLU A 79 9.18 0.76 -8.73
CA GLU A 79 9.00 1.63 -9.89
C GLU A 79 9.91 1.12 -11.01
N GLU A 80 9.34 0.58 -12.08
CA GLU A 80 10.06 0.54 -13.35
C GLU A 80 9.81 1.88 -14.06
N HIS A 81 10.88 2.65 -14.26
CA HIS A 81 10.88 3.82 -15.13
C HIS A 81 10.47 3.38 -16.54
N SER A 82 9.17 3.44 -16.84
CA SER A 82 8.70 3.40 -18.22
C SER A 82 9.18 4.68 -18.89
N LYS A 83 10.29 4.58 -19.64
CA LYS A 83 10.69 5.63 -20.59
C LYS A 83 9.52 5.80 -21.54
N SER A 84 8.74 6.85 -21.31
CA SER A 84 7.77 7.36 -22.28
C SER A 84 8.55 7.82 -23.50
N THR A 85 8.71 6.92 -24.47
CA THR A 85 9.21 7.25 -25.79
C THR A 85 8.15 8.15 -26.43
N ARG A 86 8.37 9.47 -26.40
CA ARG A 86 7.63 10.40 -27.24
C ARG A 86 7.91 10.00 -28.69
N PHE A 87 6.88 9.55 -29.38
CA PHE A 87 6.92 9.47 -30.83
C PHE A 87 7.09 10.90 -31.37
N ALA A 88 8.21 11.15 -32.05
CA ALA A 88 8.33 12.25 -32.97
C ALA A 88 7.47 11.91 -34.19
N ALA A 89 6.41 12.70 -34.42
CA ALA A 89 5.76 12.75 -35.72
C ALA A 89 6.52 13.78 -36.56
N GLN A 90 6.99 13.34 -37.72
CA GLN A 90 7.52 14.18 -38.81
C GLN A 90 6.38 14.93 -39.50
#